data_AF-A0A3A9JA49-F1
#
_entry.id   AF-A0A3A9JA49-F1
#
_cell.length_a   1.000
_cell.length_b   1.000
_cell.length_c   1.000
_cell.angle_alpha   90.00
_cell.angle_beta   90.00
_cell.angle_gamma   90.00
#
_symmetry.space_group_name_H-M   'P 1'
#
loop_
_entity.id
_entity.type
_entity.pdbx_description
1 polymer ?
#
loop_
_entity_poly.entity_id
_entity_poly.type
_entity_poly.pdbx_seq_one_letter_code
_entity_poly.pdbx_strand_id
1 'polypeptide(L)'
;MPDMLRPPERDRLIAYLERNLARPRQLGGREVLALRDNPAGGSPEAELCWTADAAAAVELLSMPALRPRWAALGDGLTDFLLAMGEDTLLHDRTARTGCVVDNLDPREFRVLTGTHEFTGDLSRGLVRQALRGPAASRHSGPATVREVLHTGNLVEFRIGKSSHCLDVEDTVVRFGLVPQEGGGVVLFHESELRAPHGLLRREGVVGTLRYEYIVRPEDPRLGLRVSLQAARGVSLSEVRVTTALDELSGGPPERPFGRIVLGAEGRLRPLRLEAETLANLHQGPAHSLSLVEEAQPAAATGLHLHMPSAQRLRSIKLATRAVEGAVRPHWLLTRYQAATLPAGESFTVEEERLLAAGTLAASEHAYAALLAQPARLAGRDPGTGEAQGLALNAVAAQLLFATSGAYQEAEAPPLAPERLARLRAWYDRHVLAFFAAMADAVSADALAAPLRPGRVGLRGLSFALLSLEMVTRLPAVSGAPDYHALLRTGLEALLARQDTTDSEGTFTEAGGEAALDGHAAAMLLLARLALRQPEERLAAALRLGLAA
;
A
#
# COMPACT_ATOMS: atom_id res chain seq x y z
N MET A 1 -33.93 7.29 -7.04
CA MET A 1 -33.26 6.06 -6.52
C MET A 1 -33.63 5.63 -5.09
N PRO A 2 -34.67 6.15 -4.41
CA PRO A 2 -35.30 5.43 -3.29
C PRO A 2 -36.24 4.28 -3.71
N ASP A 3 -36.59 4.17 -5.00
CA ASP A 3 -37.83 3.49 -5.43
C ASP A 3 -37.71 2.05 -5.95
N MET A 4 -36.60 1.34 -5.67
CA MET A 4 -36.52 -0.09 -6.04
C MET A 4 -36.95 -1.05 -4.91
N LEU A 5 -36.96 -0.59 -3.65
CA LEU A 5 -37.36 -1.40 -2.49
C LEU A 5 -38.39 -0.64 -1.64
N ARG A 6 -39.40 -1.35 -1.11
CA ARG A 6 -40.38 -0.72 -0.22
C ARG A 6 -39.69 -0.34 1.09
N PRO A 7 -40.12 0.75 1.77
CA PRO A 7 -39.48 1.20 3.01
C PRO A 7 -39.26 0.12 4.08
N PRO A 8 -40.21 -0.82 4.34
CA PRO A 8 -39.99 -1.89 5.31
C PRO A 8 -38.91 -2.90 4.91
N GLU A 9 -38.77 -3.19 3.61
CA GLU A 9 -37.77 -4.13 3.09
C GLU A 9 -36.38 -3.51 3.18
N ARG A 10 -36.26 -2.26 2.76
CA ARG A 10 -35.05 -1.44 2.89
C ARG A 10 -34.61 -1.32 4.35
N ASP A 11 -35.51 -0.97 5.26
CA ASP A 11 -35.20 -0.82 6.68
C ASP A 11 -34.77 -2.15 7.30
N ARG A 12 -35.33 -3.29 6.84
CA ARG A 12 -34.91 -4.62 7.29
C ARG A 12 -33.49 -4.97 6.83
N LEU A 13 -33.11 -4.59 5.61
CA LEU A 13 -31.74 -4.79 5.11
C LEU A 13 -30.73 -3.91 5.86
N ILE A 14 -31.06 -2.64 6.12
CA ILE A 14 -30.19 -1.75 6.91
C ILE A 14 -30.04 -2.27 8.34
N ALA A 15 -31.14 -2.71 8.97
CA ALA A 15 -31.10 -3.32 10.30
C ALA A 15 -30.23 -4.58 10.35
N TYR A 16 -30.14 -5.32 9.24
CA TYR A 16 -29.25 -6.47 9.14
C TYR A 16 -27.77 -6.06 9.19
N LEU A 17 -27.39 -4.99 8.46
CA LEU A 17 -26.03 -4.44 8.49
C LEU A 17 -25.65 -4.04 9.92
N GLU A 18 -26.51 -3.27 10.58
CA GLU A 18 -26.28 -2.79 11.96
C GLU A 18 -26.09 -3.95 12.95
N ARG A 19 -27.00 -4.93 12.94
CA ARG A 19 -26.99 -6.00 13.94
C ARG A 19 -25.90 -7.03 13.69
N ASN A 20 -25.69 -7.41 12.44
CA ASN A 20 -24.88 -8.58 12.10
C ASN A 20 -23.47 -8.21 11.64
N LEU A 21 -23.26 -7.05 11.01
CA LEU A 21 -21.97 -6.69 10.42
C LEU A 21 -21.26 -5.55 11.15
N ALA A 22 -22.01 -4.60 11.72
CA ALA A 22 -21.43 -3.43 12.37
C ALA A 22 -20.75 -3.81 13.69
N ARG A 23 -19.46 -3.52 13.81
CA ARG A 23 -18.64 -3.88 14.96
C ARG A 23 -17.64 -2.75 15.29
N PRO A 24 -17.36 -2.52 16.58
CA PRO A 24 -16.32 -1.58 16.96
C PRO A 24 -14.94 -2.09 16.51
N ARG A 25 -14.10 -1.17 16.04
CA ARG A 25 -12.71 -1.38 15.65
C ARG A 25 -11.84 -0.29 16.25
N GLN A 26 -10.65 -0.66 16.72
CA GLN A 26 -9.66 0.28 17.22
C GLN A 26 -8.79 0.73 16.05
N LEU A 27 -8.79 2.02 15.74
CA LEU A 27 -7.94 2.65 14.73
C LEU A 27 -7.34 3.94 15.30
N GLY A 28 -6.01 4.07 15.26
CA GLY A 28 -5.33 5.26 15.77
C GLY A 28 -5.66 5.59 17.24
N GLY A 29 -5.88 4.57 18.07
CA GLY A 29 -6.28 4.74 19.48
C GLY A 29 -7.72 5.21 19.71
N ARG A 30 -8.57 5.15 18.68
CA ARG A 30 -10.00 5.49 18.75
C ARG A 30 -10.84 4.30 18.35
N GLU A 31 -11.98 4.16 19.03
CA GLU A 31 -13.00 3.19 18.61
C GLU A 31 -13.88 3.79 17.50
N VAL A 32 -13.99 3.09 16.38
CA VAL A 32 -14.84 3.45 15.24
C VAL A 32 -15.74 2.27 14.86
N LEU A 33 -16.91 2.55 14.30
CA LEU A 33 -17.84 1.52 13.84
C LEU A 33 -17.49 1.11 12.41
N ALA A 34 -17.25 -0.18 12.17
CA ALA A 34 -16.93 -0.71 10.84
C ALA A 34 -17.87 -1.86 10.46
N LEU A 35 -18.08 -2.08 9.16
CA LEU A 35 -18.83 -3.23 8.65
C LEU A 35 -17.88 -4.38 8.33
N ARG A 36 -18.13 -5.57 8.90
CA ARG A 36 -17.42 -6.81 8.53
C ARG A 36 -17.95 -7.37 7.21
N ASP A 37 -17.08 -8.05 6.47
CA ASP A 37 -17.41 -8.73 5.22
C ASP A 37 -18.40 -9.90 5.41
N ASN A 38 -18.29 -10.64 6.53
CA ASN A 38 -19.14 -11.80 6.81
C ASN A 38 -19.67 -11.81 8.27
N PRO A 39 -20.97 -12.09 8.48
CA PRO A 39 -21.55 -12.23 9.83
C PRO A 39 -21.10 -13.51 10.57
N ALA A 40 -20.71 -14.57 9.85
CA ALA A 40 -20.24 -15.82 10.41
C ALA A 40 -18.82 -15.62 10.99
N GLY A 41 -18.76 -15.24 12.26
CA GLY A 41 -17.49 -15.17 12.99
C GLY A 41 -16.83 -16.55 13.06
N GLY A 42 -15.49 -16.60 13.05
CA GLY A 42 -14.74 -17.84 13.26
C GLY A 42 -13.46 -17.97 12.44
N SER A 43 -13.34 -17.27 11.31
CA SER A 43 -12.09 -17.16 10.55
C SER A 43 -11.48 -15.75 10.67
N PRO A 44 -10.14 -15.61 10.63
CA PRO A 44 -9.49 -14.30 10.56
C PRO A 44 -9.95 -13.43 9.39
N GLU A 45 -10.41 -14.05 8.30
CA GLU A 45 -10.95 -13.35 7.12
C GLU A 45 -12.37 -12.79 7.33
N ALA A 46 -13.19 -13.43 8.18
CA ALA A 46 -14.51 -12.92 8.57
C ALA A 46 -14.43 -11.64 9.43
N GLU A 47 -13.23 -11.27 9.88
CA GLU A 47 -12.98 -10.05 10.62
C GLU A 47 -12.54 -8.86 9.76
N LEU A 48 -12.36 -9.03 8.44
CA LEU A 48 -11.99 -7.93 7.57
C LEU A 48 -13.14 -6.90 7.46
N CYS A 49 -12.79 -5.61 7.51
CA CYS A 49 -13.73 -4.52 7.25
C CYS A 49 -13.18 -3.66 6.09
N TRP A 50 -13.94 -3.60 4.99
CA TRP A 50 -13.54 -2.92 3.76
C TRP A 50 -14.00 -1.47 3.72
N THR A 51 -13.14 -0.58 3.21
CA THR A 51 -13.46 0.83 3.01
C THR A 51 -14.54 1.01 1.95
N ALA A 52 -14.54 0.20 0.88
CA ALA A 52 -15.56 0.27 -0.17
C ALA A 52 -16.98 -0.04 0.35
N ASP A 53 -17.12 -1.06 1.20
CA ASP A 53 -18.41 -1.45 1.77
C ASP A 53 -18.96 -0.39 2.72
N ALA A 54 -18.07 0.17 3.56
CA ALA A 54 -18.42 1.31 4.42
C ALA A 54 -18.80 2.54 3.59
N ALA A 55 -18.09 2.82 2.49
CA ALA A 55 -18.39 3.96 1.61
C ALA A 55 -19.77 3.82 0.94
N ALA A 56 -20.09 2.65 0.40
CA ALA A 56 -21.41 2.38 -0.17
C ALA A 56 -22.53 2.51 0.88
N ALA A 57 -22.30 2.00 2.09
CA ALA A 57 -23.25 2.16 3.19
C ALA A 57 -23.41 3.63 3.62
N VAL A 58 -22.32 4.41 3.69
CA VAL A 58 -22.38 5.84 4.03
C VAL A 58 -23.12 6.62 2.95
N GLU A 59 -22.88 6.38 1.67
CA GLU A 59 -23.61 7.04 0.59
C GLU A 59 -25.13 6.79 0.72
N LEU A 60 -25.53 5.53 0.91
CA LEU A 60 -26.93 5.16 1.13
C LEU A 60 -27.50 5.86 2.38
N LEU A 61 -26.85 5.71 3.53
CA LEU A 61 -27.34 6.21 4.82
C LEU A 61 -27.29 7.74 4.92
N SER A 62 -26.56 8.40 4.01
CA SER A 62 -26.56 9.85 3.86
C SER A 62 -27.82 10.38 3.17
N MET A 63 -28.66 9.54 2.58
CA MET A 63 -29.91 9.99 1.96
C MET A 63 -30.85 10.63 3.01
N PRO A 64 -31.43 11.81 2.73
CA PRO A 64 -32.30 12.51 3.69
C PRO A 64 -33.44 11.65 4.23
N ALA A 65 -34.06 10.82 3.39
CA ALA A 65 -35.16 9.93 3.78
C ALA A 65 -34.76 8.79 4.75
N LEU A 66 -33.47 8.51 4.93
CA LEU A 66 -32.96 7.47 5.83
C LEU A 66 -32.40 8.02 7.13
N ARG A 67 -31.95 9.28 7.09
CA ARG A 67 -31.26 9.91 8.22
C ARG A 67 -32.07 9.97 9.52
N PRO A 68 -33.39 10.26 9.54
CA PRO A 68 -34.17 10.30 10.79
C PRO A 68 -34.06 9.03 11.63
N ARG A 69 -33.93 7.87 10.97
CA ARG A 69 -33.84 6.57 11.63
C ARG A 69 -32.41 6.07 11.79
N TRP A 70 -31.54 6.31 10.80
CA TRP A 70 -30.25 5.63 10.69
C TRP A 70 -29.03 6.57 10.82
N ALA A 71 -29.22 7.81 11.27
CA ALA A 71 -28.13 8.79 11.42
C ALA A 71 -26.94 8.27 12.22
N ALA A 72 -27.17 7.57 13.34
CA ALA A 72 -26.09 7.08 14.20
C ALA A 72 -25.19 6.05 13.48
N LEU A 73 -25.80 5.11 12.75
CA LEU A 73 -25.06 4.14 11.94
C LEU A 73 -24.28 4.84 10.81
N GLY A 74 -24.94 5.75 10.08
CA GLY A 74 -24.31 6.51 9.00
C GLY A 74 -23.13 7.35 9.49
N ASP A 75 -23.33 8.11 10.57
CA ASP A 75 -22.29 8.97 11.14
C ASP A 75 -21.13 8.15 11.72
N GLY A 76 -21.39 6.98 12.32
CA GLY A 76 -20.35 6.07 12.80
C GLY A 76 -19.52 5.46 11.67
N LEU A 77 -20.15 5.06 10.56
CA LEU A 77 -19.43 4.57 9.38
C LEU A 77 -18.66 5.67 8.66
N THR A 78 -19.17 6.91 8.64
CA THR A 78 -18.41 8.07 8.18
C THR A 78 -17.15 8.26 9.02
N ASP A 79 -17.23 8.11 10.35
CA ASP A 79 -16.04 8.23 11.21
C ASP A 79 -15.01 7.13 10.94
N PHE A 80 -15.44 5.92 10.57
CA PHE A 80 -14.55 4.89 10.05
C PHE A 80 -13.88 5.30 8.73
N LEU A 81 -14.61 5.82 7.73
CA LEU A 81 -14.00 6.30 6.48
C LEU A 81 -12.95 7.39 6.72
N LEU A 82 -13.26 8.34 7.62
CA LEU A 82 -12.32 9.39 8.00
C LEU A 82 -11.07 8.81 8.66
N ALA A 83 -11.23 7.80 9.52
CA ALA A 83 -10.12 7.10 10.15
C ALA A 83 -9.28 6.28 9.14
N MET A 84 -9.90 5.72 8.10
CA MET A 84 -9.19 5.01 7.02
C MET A 84 -8.38 5.94 6.11
N GLY A 85 -8.71 7.23 6.09
CA GLY A 85 -8.00 8.28 5.35
C GLY A 85 -7.47 9.39 6.25
N GLU A 86 -6.96 9.03 7.44
CA GLU A 86 -6.40 10.03 8.37
C GLU A 86 -5.22 10.77 7.75
N ASP A 87 -4.46 10.08 6.88
CA ASP A 87 -3.31 10.60 6.15
C ASP A 87 -3.62 10.88 4.68
N THR A 88 -2.57 10.87 3.84
CA THR A 88 -2.64 11.03 2.39
C THR A 88 -3.03 9.75 1.65
N LEU A 89 -2.94 8.59 2.31
CA LEU A 89 -3.45 7.32 1.80
C LEU A 89 -4.86 7.08 2.32
N LEU A 90 -5.71 6.54 1.45
CA LEU A 90 -6.94 5.88 1.87
C LEU A 90 -6.70 4.38 1.87
N HIS A 91 -6.65 3.80 3.06
CA HIS A 91 -6.43 2.37 3.24
C HIS A 91 -7.63 1.56 2.75
N ASP A 92 -7.39 0.40 2.14
CA ASP A 92 -8.45 -0.39 1.51
C ASP A 92 -9.31 -1.16 2.52
N ARG A 93 -8.67 -1.62 3.61
CA ARG A 93 -9.34 -2.40 4.67
C ARG A 93 -8.64 -2.31 6.00
N THR A 94 -9.35 -2.75 7.04
CA THR A 94 -8.76 -3.07 8.35
C THR A 94 -8.74 -4.56 8.53
N ALA A 95 -7.69 -5.05 9.18
CA ALA A 95 -7.55 -6.43 9.59
C ALA A 95 -7.46 -6.51 11.11
N ARG A 96 -7.79 -7.67 11.68
CA ARG A 96 -7.56 -7.90 13.09
C ARG A 96 -6.07 -7.77 13.40
N THR A 97 -5.74 -7.02 14.43
CA THR A 97 -4.37 -6.88 14.91
C THR A 97 -3.96 -8.13 15.66
N GLY A 98 -2.70 -8.55 15.47
CA GLY A 98 -2.21 -9.79 16.05
C GLY A 98 -1.09 -10.44 15.27
N CYS A 99 -0.38 -11.34 15.96
CA CYS A 99 0.67 -12.17 15.40
C CYS A 99 0.49 -13.58 15.97
N VAL A 100 0.31 -14.56 15.09
CA VAL A 100 0.12 -15.97 15.42
C VAL A 100 1.28 -16.76 14.83
N VAL A 101 1.98 -17.51 15.67
CA VAL A 101 2.98 -18.47 15.21
C VAL A 101 2.29 -19.82 15.03
N ASP A 102 2.01 -20.16 13.77
CA ASP A 102 1.29 -21.38 13.37
C ASP A 102 2.24 -22.60 13.36
N ASN A 103 3.50 -22.39 12.96
CA ASN A 103 4.57 -23.39 13.08
C ASN A 103 5.81 -22.77 13.74
N LEU A 104 6.28 -23.40 14.82
CA LEU A 104 7.44 -22.98 15.61
C LEU A 104 8.76 -23.63 15.16
N ASP A 105 8.73 -24.62 14.26
CA ASP A 105 9.97 -25.20 13.73
C ASP A 105 10.75 -24.14 12.93
N PRO A 106 11.97 -23.75 13.33
CA PRO A 106 12.75 -22.74 12.62
C PRO A 106 13.10 -23.08 11.17
N ARG A 107 13.02 -24.35 10.76
CA ARG A 107 13.31 -24.80 9.39
C ARG A 107 12.11 -24.72 8.45
N GLU A 108 10.91 -24.66 9.01
CA GLU A 108 9.65 -24.62 8.26
C GLU A 108 8.63 -23.70 8.97
N PHE A 109 9.12 -22.59 9.53
CA PHE A 109 8.32 -21.76 10.41
C PHE A 109 7.16 -21.13 9.64
N ARG A 110 6.10 -20.76 10.37
CA ARG A 110 4.97 -20.03 9.81
C ARG A 110 4.41 -19.05 10.81
N VAL A 111 4.41 -17.77 10.43
CA VAL A 111 3.92 -16.65 11.24
C VAL A 111 2.88 -15.88 10.45
N LEU A 112 1.73 -15.63 11.05
CA LEU A 112 0.60 -14.97 10.44
C LEU A 112 0.28 -13.67 11.19
N THR A 113 0.21 -12.55 10.48
CA THR A 113 -0.38 -11.30 10.96
C THR A 113 -1.73 -11.06 10.28
N GLY A 114 -2.42 -9.96 10.61
CA GLY A 114 -3.68 -9.61 9.95
C GLY A 114 -3.58 -9.50 8.42
N THR A 115 -2.41 -9.10 7.90
CA THR A 115 -2.20 -8.75 6.49
C THR A 115 -1.09 -9.55 5.80
N HIS A 116 -0.20 -10.20 6.56
CA HIS A 116 0.99 -10.87 6.00
C HIS A 116 1.16 -12.28 6.54
N GLU A 117 1.79 -13.09 5.71
CA GLU A 117 2.29 -14.42 6.05
C GLU A 117 3.81 -14.41 5.89
N PHE A 118 4.51 -14.94 6.90
CA PHE A 118 5.95 -15.12 6.90
C PHE A 118 6.27 -16.60 7.06
N THR A 119 7.06 -17.14 6.13
CA THR A 119 7.50 -18.55 6.13
C THR A 119 8.97 -18.64 5.78
N GLY A 120 9.61 -19.80 5.94
CA GLY A 120 10.99 -19.98 5.48
C GLY A 120 11.77 -21.02 6.25
N ASP A 121 13.08 -20.99 6.03
CA ASP A 121 14.06 -21.87 6.67
C ASP A 121 15.20 -21.01 7.23
N LEU A 122 15.14 -20.73 8.53
CA LEU A 122 16.13 -19.90 9.22
C LEU A 122 17.50 -20.57 9.31
N SER A 123 17.57 -21.90 9.16
CA SER A 123 18.86 -22.61 9.10
C SER A 123 19.64 -22.29 7.81
N ARG A 124 18.95 -21.75 6.80
CA ARG A 124 19.50 -21.30 5.52
C ARG A 124 19.43 -19.78 5.35
N GLY A 125 19.12 -19.03 6.42
CA GLY A 125 18.96 -17.57 6.36
C GLY A 125 17.79 -17.09 5.49
N LEU A 126 16.76 -17.91 5.30
CA LEU A 126 15.66 -17.63 4.39
C LEU A 126 14.38 -17.23 5.12
N VAL A 127 13.88 -16.03 4.81
CA VAL A 127 12.53 -15.56 5.18
C VAL A 127 11.77 -15.16 3.92
N ARG A 128 10.55 -15.67 3.77
CA ARG A 128 9.58 -15.31 2.74
C ARG A 128 8.50 -14.43 3.34
N GLN A 129 8.12 -13.37 2.65
CA GLN A 129 7.01 -12.49 2.99
C GLN A 129 5.96 -12.54 1.88
N ALA A 130 4.70 -12.74 2.25
CA ALA A 130 3.56 -12.75 1.34
C ALA A 130 2.37 -11.97 1.93
N LEU A 131 1.48 -11.46 1.07
CA LEU A 131 0.21 -10.82 1.48
C LEU A 131 -0.87 -11.87 1.76
N ARG A 132 -1.74 -11.63 2.74
CA ARG A 132 -2.84 -12.53 3.12
C ARG A 132 -4.21 -12.13 2.61
N GLY A 133 -5.05 -13.15 2.41
CA GLY A 133 -6.48 -13.03 2.16
C GLY A 133 -6.80 -12.39 0.81
N PRO A 134 -7.99 -11.78 0.64
CA PRO A 134 -8.43 -11.25 -0.65
C PRO A 134 -7.58 -10.11 -1.23
N ALA A 135 -6.71 -9.46 -0.44
CA ALA A 135 -5.70 -8.56 -1.00
C ALA A 135 -4.77 -9.27 -2.01
N ALA A 136 -4.65 -10.61 -1.88
CA ALA A 136 -3.92 -11.47 -2.81
C ALA A 136 -4.81 -12.12 -3.89
N SER A 137 -6.15 -12.01 -3.83
CA SER A 137 -7.06 -12.74 -4.75
C SER A 137 -8.21 -11.95 -5.38
N ARG A 138 -8.77 -10.91 -4.73
CA ARG A 138 -9.86 -10.07 -5.31
C ARG A 138 -9.41 -9.28 -6.54
N HIS A 139 -8.13 -8.90 -6.60
CA HIS A 139 -7.57 -8.10 -7.70
C HIS A 139 -6.50 -8.84 -8.52
N SER A 140 -6.11 -10.07 -8.14
CA SER A 140 -5.04 -10.83 -8.81
C SER A 140 -5.52 -12.06 -9.59
N GLY A 141 -6.82 -12.36 -9.55
CA GLY A 141 -7.32 -13.66 -10.02
C GLY A 141 -6.72 -14.83 -9.22
N PRO A 142 -6.98 -16.09 -9.62
CA PRO A 142 -6.40 -17.27 -8.98
C PRO A 142 -4.88 -17.42 -9.19
N ALA A 143 -4.21 -16.49 -9.88
CA ALA A 143 -2.80 -16.54 -10.21
C ALA A 143 -1.95 -15.73 -9.21
N THR A 144 -1.37 -16.48 -8.26
CA THR A 144 -0.11 -16.22 -7.53
C THR A 144 -0.01 -14.93 -6.69
N VAL A 145 -0.08 -15.12 -5.37
CA VAL A 145 0.39 -14.18 -4.37
C VAL A 145 1.88 -13.89 -4.63
N ARG A 146 2.28 -12.62 -4.74
CA ARG A 146 3.71 -12.26 -4.82
C ARG A 146 4.39 -12.61 -3.50
N GLU A 147 5.38 -13.48 -3.57
CA GLU A 147 6.30 -13.74 -2.48
C GLU A 147 7.58 -12.90 -2.65
N VAL A 148 8.11 -12.42 -1.53
CA VAL A 148 9.37 -11.70 -1.47
C VAL A 148 10.33 -12.48 -0.59
N LEU A 149 11.53 -12.80 -1.11
CA LEU A 149 12.55 -13.55 -0.40
C LEU A 149 13.59 -12.61 0.20
N HIS A 150 13.87 -12.77 1.49
CA HIS A 150 14.85 -12.00 2.25
C HIS A 150 16.09 -12.88 2.54
N THR A 151 16.91 -13.09 1.50
CA THR A 151 18.09 -13.98 1.43
C THR A 151 19.10 -13.35 0.46
N GLY A 152 20.27 -13.95 0.24
CA GLY A 152 21.36 -13.42 -0.60
C GLY A 152 22.33 -12.53 0.17
N ASN A 153 22.50 -12.78 1.47
CA ASN A 153 23.23 -11.89 2.37
C ASN A 153 24.74 -12.17 2.38
N LEU A 154 25.55 -11.11 2.31
CA LEU A 154 27.01 -11.15 2.24
C LEU A 154 27.65 -10.27 3.31
N VAL A 155 28.88 -10.62 3.69
CA VAL A 155 29.76 -9.75 4.49
C VAL A 155 31.15 -9.66 3.87
N GLU A 156 31.64 -8.43 3.69
CA GLU A 156 32.97 -8.12 3.19
C GLU A 156 33.76 -7.43 4.31
N PHE A 157 35.03 -7.78 4.50
CA PHE A 157 35.92 -7.10 5.46
C PHE A 157 37.39 -7.34 5.14
N ARG A 158 38.27 -6.61 5.83
CA ARG A 158 39.72 -6.81 5.78
C ARG A 158 40.28 -7.15 7.15
N ILE A 159 41.29 -8.01 7.15
CA ILE A 159 42.16 -8.30 8.31
C ILE A 159 43.59 -8.00 7.88
N GLY A 160 44.15 -6.92 8.43
CA GLY A 160 45.42 -6.38 7.96
C GLY A 160 45.36 -6.01 6.48
N LYS A 161 46.04 -6.78 5.62
CA LYS A 161 46.09 -6.52 4.17
C LYS A 161 45.19 -7.46 3.34
N SER A 162 44.62 -8.49 3.95
CA SER A 162 43.80 -9.49 3.27
C SER A 162 42.34 -9.06 3.23
N SER A 163 41.69 -9.19 2.07
CA SER A 163 40.24 -9.00 1.92
C SER A 163 39.52 -10.34 1.97
N HIS A 164 38.33 -10.33 2.57
CA HIS A 164 37.44 -11.47 2.70
C HIS A 164 36.02 -11.07 2.26
N CYS A 165 35.33 -12.00 1.62
CA CYS A 165 33.92 -11.89 1.24
C CYS A 165 33.31 -13.25 1.57
N LEU A 166 32.37 -13.29 2.50
CA LEU A 166 31.75 -14.52 2.98
C LEU A 166 30.25 -14.46 2.70
N ASP A 167 29.71 -15.59 2.26
CA ASP A 167 28.28 -15.83 2.26
C ASP A 167 27.82 -16.13 3.69
N VAL A 168 26.81 -15.39 4.14
CA VAL A 168 26.30 -15.49 5.51
C VAL A 168 25.56 -16.82 5.70
N GLU A 169 24.91 -17.31 4.65
CA GLU A 169 23.98 -18.43 4.73
C GLU A 169 24.71 -19.77 4.84
N ASP A 170 25.92 -19.86 4.29
CA ASP A 170 26.80 -21.04 4.38
C ASP A 170 27.35 -21.30 5.79
N THR A 171 27.25 -20.32 6.70
CA THR A 171 27.93 -20.34 8.00
C THR A 171 26.99 -20.14 9.18
N VAL A 172 25.69 -20.35 8.98
CA VAL A 172 24.67 -20.26 10.04
C VAL A 172 24.93 -21.33 11.10
N VAL A 173 25.15 -20.90 12.34
CA VAL A 173 25.41 -21.78 13.49
C VAL A 173 24.28 -21.78 14.52
N ARG A 174 23.48 -20.71 14.57
CA ARG A 174 22.34 -20.57 15.49
C ARG A 174 21.19 -19.88 14.79
N PHE A 175 19.98 -20.34 15.04
CA PHE A 175 18.77 -19.80 14.44
C PHE A 175 17.56 -20.15 15.30
N GLY A 176 16.48 -19.38 15.18
CA GLY A 176 15.27 -19.63 15.97
C GLY A 176 14.25 -18.52 15.94
N LEU A 177 13.18 -18.74 16.71
CA LEU A 177 12.06 -17.81 16.90
C LEU A 177 12.00 -17.41 18.37
N VAL A 178 11.87 -16.11 18.63
CA VAL A 178 11.76 -15.56 19.98
C VAL A 178 10.45 -14.76 20.09
N PRO A 179 9.40 -15.31 20.72
CA PRO A 179 8.19 -14.57 21.05
C PRO A 179 8.51 -13.32 21.88
N GLN A 180 7.76 -12.25 21.67
CA GLN A 180 7.97 -10.96 22.36
C GLN A 180 6.87 -10.69 23.39
N GLU A 181 7.21 -10.03 24.51
CA GLU A 181 6.26 -9.72 25.61
C GLU A 181 5.07 -8.85 25.17
N GLY A 182 5.23 -8.02 24.14
CA GLY A 182 4.16 -7.18 23.57
C GLY A 182 3.33 -7.87 22.47
N GLY A 183 3.49 -9.19 22.30
CA GLY A 183 3.03 -9.90 21.11
C GLY A 183 3.99 -9.71 19.93
N GLY A 184 3.95 -10.62 18.97
CA GLY A 184 4.91 -10.67 17.87
C GLY A 184 6.02 -11.68 18.09
N VAL A 185 6.96 -11.72 17.14
CA VAL A 185 8.05 -12.70 17.12
C VAL A 185 9.27 -12.12 16.42
N VAL A 186 10.46 -12.44 16.94
CA VAL A 186 11.74 -12.20 16.28
C VAL A 186 12.21 -13.50 15.68
N LEU A 187 12.34 -13.54 14.37
CA LEU A 187 12.99 -14.62 13.63
C LEU A 187 14.47 -14.26 13.52
N PHE A 188 15.38 -15.18 13.78
CA PHE A 188 16.80 -14.88 13.68
C PHE A 188 17.62 -16.03 13.10
N HIS A 189 18.74 -15.65 12.50
CA HIS A 189 19.87 -16.53 12.26
C HIS A 189 21.18 -15.78 12.57
N GLU A 190 22.18 -16.54 12.99
CA GLU A 190 23.48 -16.06 13.43
C GLU A 190 24.55 -16.95 12.82
N SER A 191 25.49 -16.31 12.15
CA SER A 191 26.55 -16.95 11.38
C SER A 191 27.91 -16.68 12.00
N GLU A 192 28.77 -17.69 12.01
CA GLU A 192 30.17 -17.57 12.42
C GLU A 192 31.05 -17.20 11.23
N LEU A 193 31.69 -16.03 11.30
CA LEU A 193 32.61 -15.61 10.25
C LEU A 193 33.99 -16.19 10.51
N ARG A 194 34.47 -17.01 9.57
CA ARG A 194 35.78 -17.65 9.65
C ARG A 194 36.71 -17.12 8.57
N ALA A 195 37.91 -16.75 8.96
CA ALA A 195 38.94 -16.28 8.04
C ALA A 195 40.36 -16.54 8.56
N PRO A 196 41.34 -16.73 7.66
CA PRO A 196 42.75 -16.78 8.03
C PRO A 196 43.22 -15.50 8.73
N HIS A 197 43.73 -15.62 9.97
CA HIS A 197 44.27 -14.48 10.70
C HIS A 197 45.44 -14.86 11.64
N GLY A 198 46.12 -13.85 12.20
CA GLY A 198 47.32 -14.03 13.02
C GLY A 198 48.60 -14.33 12.22
N LEU A 199 49.71 -14.53 12.93
CA LEU A 199 51.04 -14.70 12.32
C LEU A 199 51.15 -15.95 11.42
N LEU A 200 50.46 -17.03 11.80
CA LEU A 200 50.46 -18.30 11.06
C LEU A 200 49.34 -18.41 10.02
N ARG A 201 48.51 -17.37 9.85
CA ARG A 201 47.33 -17.35 8.95
C ARG A 201 46.45 -18.60 9.07
N ARG A 202 46.23 -19.08 10.29
CA ARG A 202 45.31 -20.19 10.54
C ARG A 202 43.88 -19.69 10.42
N GLU A 203 43.01 -20.51 9.87
CA GLU A 203 41.59 -20.24 9.84
C GLU A 203 41.03 -20.24 11.27
N GLY A 204 40.25 -19.22 11.61
CA GLY A 204 39.60 -19.10 12.90
C GLY A 204 38.45 -18.11 12.85
N VAL A 205 37.67 -18.06 13.92
CA VAL A 205 36.52 -17.16 14.05
C VAL A 205 37.02 -15.73 14.20
N VAL A 206 36.50 -14.83 13.36
CA VAL A 206 36.87 -13.41 13.32
C VAL A 206 35.70 -12.50 13.69
N GLY A 207 34.49 -13.04 13.74
CA GLY A 207 33.29 -12.34 14.21
C GLY A 207 32.05 -13.21 14.11
N THR A 208 30.93 -12.66 14.57
CA THR A 208 29.59 -13.23 14.42
C THR A 208 28.68 -12.21 13.77
N LEU A 209 27.82 -12.67 12.87
CA LEU A 209 26.85 -11.81 12.17
C LEU A 209 25.45 -12.34 12.41
N ARG A 210 24.58 -11.49 12.94
CA ARG A 210 23.22 -11.83 13.32
C ARG A 210 22.21 -11.01 12.53
N TYR A 211 21.24 -11.69 11.94
CA TYR A 211 20.06 -11.10 11.31
C TYR A 211 18.85 -11.36 12.20
N GLU A 212 18.08 -10.30 12.47
CA GLU A 212 16.82 -10.35 13.19
C GLU A 212 15.71 -9.77 12.31
N TYR A 213 14.69 -10.58 12.06
CA TYR A 213 13.47 -10.20 11.36
C TYR A 213 12.35 -10.05 12.38
N ILE A 214 11.89 -8.84 12.58
CA ILE A 214 11.00 -8.44 13.67
C ILE A 214 9.59 -8.30 13.11
N VAL A 215 8.71 -9.23 13.49
CA VAL A 215 7.29 -9.22 13.13
C VAL A 215 6.48 -8.73 14.31
N ARG A 216 5.73 -7.64 14.11
CA ARG A 216 4.92 -6.99 15.15
C ARG A 216 3.43 -7.16 14.84
N PRO A 217 2.55 -7.24 15.85
CA PRO A 217 1.12 -7.44 15.64
C PRO A 217 0.38 -6.23 15.04
N GLU A 218 0.90 -5.03 15.29
CA GLU A 218 0.27 -3.74 14.95
C GLU A 218 1.00 -2.98 13.82
N ASP A 219 2.18 -3.45 13.42
CA ASP A 219 3.02 -2.82 12.40
C ASP A 219 3.20 -3.82 11.25
N PRO A 220 2.65 -3.53 10.05
CA PRO A 220 2.70 -4.44 8.91
C PRO A 220 4.09 -4.46 8.23
N ARG A 221 5.05 -3.65 8.71
CA ARG A 221 6.43 -3.68 8.23
C ARG A 221 7.18 -4.84 8.87
N LEU A 222 8.05 -5.47 8.08
CA LEU A 222 9.09 -6.35 8.57
C LEU A 222 10.29 -5.51 8.99
N GLY A 223 10.54 -5.46 10.30
CA GLY A 223 11.76 -4.86 10.81
C GLY A 223 12.94 -5.79 10.54
N LEU A 224 14.05 -5.25 10.09
CA LEU A 224 15.28 -5.98 9.87
C LEU A 224 16.40 -5.30 10.65
N ARG A 225 17.05 -6.04 11.54
CA ARG A 225 18.27 -5.62 12.22
C ARG A 225 19.41 -6.57 11.88
N VAL A 226 20.53 -6.00 11.48
CA VAL A 226 21.76 -6.76 11.19
C VAL A 226 22.85 -6.27 12.11
N SER A 227 23.44 -7.17 12.89
CA SER A 227 24.48 -6.87 13.87
C SER A 227 25.71 -7.75 13.63
N LEU A 228 26.82 -7.12 13.28
CA LEU A 228 28.15 -7.74 13.20
C LEU A 228 28.91 -7.47 14.50
N GLN A 229 29.38 -8.51 15.18
CA GLN A 229 30.29 -8.40 16.31
C GLN A 229 31.66 -8.96 15.96
N ALA A 230 32.72 -8.17 16.11
CA ALA A 230 34.08 -8.64 15.91
C ALA A 230 34.53 -9.56 17.05
N ALA A 231 35.29 -10.61 16.73
CA ALA A 231 35.85 -11.51 17.75
C ALA A 231 36.82 -10.76 18.67
N ARG A 232 36.93 -11.20 19.92
CA ARG A 232 37.91 -10.65 20.86
C ARG A 232 39.32 -10.83 20.30
N GLY A 233 40.11 -9.75 20.30
CA GLY A 233 41.46 -9.73 19.74
C GLY A 233 41.56 -9.59 18.22
N VAL A 234 40.44 -9.50 17.49
CA VAL A 234 40.43 -9.32 16.03
C VAL A 234 39.74 -8.02 15.66
N SER A 235 40.48 -7.09 15.04
CA SER A 235 39.89 -5.88 14.47
C SER A 235 39.65 -6.07 12.98
N LEU A 236 38.48 -5.63 12.51
CA LEU A 236 38.09 -5.67 11.10
C LEU A 236 38.17 -4.26 10.52
N SER A 237 38.58 -4.14 9.26
CA SER A 237 38.55 -2.86 8.53
C SER A 237 37.80 -2.98 7.21
N GLU A 238 37.35 -1.85 6.68
CA GLU A 238 36.53 -1.77 5.45
C GLU A 238 35.32 -2.72 5.47
N VAL A 239 34.70 -2.85 6.64
CA VAL A 239 33.57 -3.73 6.86
C VAL A 239 32.40 -3.29 6.00
N ARG A 240 31.80 -4.24 5.29
CA ARG A 240 30.53 -4.08 4.60
C ARG A 240 29.62 -5.24 4.94
N VAL A 241 28.41 -4.93 5.36
CA VAL A 241 27.33 -5.91 5.54
C VAL A 241 26.24 -5.58 4.54
N THR A 242 25.60 -6.60 3.99
CA THR A 242 24.49 -6.39 3.06
C THR A 242 23.17 -6.78 3.69
N THR A 243 22.09 -6.18 3.24
CA THR A 243 20.78 -6.82 3.30
C THR A 243 20.35 -7.09 1.87
N ALA A 244 19.53 -8.12 1.68
CA ALA A 244 19.24 -8.61 0.35
C ALA A 244 17.76 -8.97 0.16
N LEU A 245 17.35 -8.90 -1.10
CA LEU A 245 16.05 -9.31 -1.61
C LEU A 245 16.29 -10.09 -2.89
N ASP A 246 15.87 -11.35 -2.90
CA ASP A 246 16.13 -12.27 -4.00
C ASP A 246 14.85 -12.70 -4.74
N GLU A 247 15.06 -13.33 -5.89
CA GLU A 247 14.00 -13.87 -6.76
C GLU A 247 12.92 -12.85 -7.14
N LEU A 248 13.27 -11.56 -7.21
CA LEU A 248 12.34 -10.49 -7.62
C LEU A 248 11.78 -10.71 -9.04
N SER A 249 12.49 -11.48 -9.86
CA SER A 249 12.10 -11.86 -11.22
C SER A 249 11.16 -13.07 -11.28
N GLY A 250 10.92 -13.75 -10.14
CA GLY A 250 10.32 -15.08 -10.08
C GLY A 250 8.79 -15.15 -10.11
N GLY A 251 8.10 -14.03 -9.94
CA GLY A 251 6.63 -14.00 -10.08
C GLY A 251 6.14 -13.72 -11.51
N PRO A 252 4.84 -13.44 -11.68
CA PRO A 252 4.18 -13.53 -12.97
C PRO A 252 4.81 -12.67 -14.07
N PRO A 253 4.99 -13.21 -15.28
CA PRO A 253 5.56 -12.47 -16.40
C PRO A 253 4.91 -11.14 -16.73
N GLU A 254 3.60 -11.10 -16.60
CA GLU A 254 2.74 -9.95 -16.87
C GLU A 254 2.81 -8.87 -15.79
N ARG A 255 3.48 -9.12 -14.66
CA ARG A 255 3.59 -8.19 -13.52
C ARG A 255 5.04 -8.01 -13.04
N PRO A 256 5.97 -7.52 -13.89
CA PRO A 256 7.34 -7.26 -13.45
C PRO A 256 7.40 -6.05 -12.52
N PHE A 257 8.41 -5.99 -11.65
CA PHE A 257 8.78 -4.74 -10.97
C PHE A 257 9.40 -3.76 -12.00
N GLY A 258 8.59 -2.95 -12.65
CA GLY A 258 9.04 -2.01 -13.68
C GLY A 258 9.32 -0.60 -13.16
N ARG A 259 8.69 -0.22 -12.03
CA ARG A 259 8.88 1.12 -11.44
C ARG A 259 9.77 1.04 -10.20
N ILE A 260 10.89 1.75 -10.26
CA ILE A 260 11.84 1.86 -9.15
C ILE A 260 11.97 3.33 -8.75
N VAL A 261 11.74 3.65 -7.48
CA VAL A 261 11.83 5.03 -6.97
C VAL A 261 12.72 5.07 -5.74
N LEU A 262 13.75 5.93 -5.79
CA LEU A 262 14.72 6.11 -4.71
C LEU A 262 14.45 7.41 -3.96
N GLY A 263 14.44 7.35 -2.64
CA GLY A 263 14.50 8.52 -1.76
C GLY A 263 15.93 8.79 -1.27
N ALA A 264 16.54 9.87 -1.74
CA ALA A 264 17.86 10.33 -1.32
C ALA A 264 17.89 11.86 -1.28
N GLU A 265 18.73 12.46 -0.41
CA GLU A 265 18.91 13.92 -0.36
C GLU A 265 17.59 14.72 -0.17
N GLY A 266 16.64 14.14 0.57
CA GLY A 266 15.32 14.75 0.80
C GLY A 266 14.37 14.75 -0.40
N ARG A 267 14.70 14.05 -1.49
CA ARG A 267 13.91 13.99 -2.73
C ARG A 267 13.67 12.56 -3.18
N LEU A 268 12.51 12.32 -3.80
CA LEU A 268 12.22 11.08 -4.51
C LEU A 268 12.63 11.22 -5.97
N ARG A 269 13.28 10.19 -6.52
CA ARG A 269 13.66 10.15 -7.94
C ARG A 269 13.34 8.78 -8.55
N PRO A 270 12.68 8.72 -9.71
CA PRO A 270 12.54 7.48 -10.45
C PRO A 270 13.90 7.03 -10.98
N LEU A 271 14.15 5.72 -10.97
CA LEU A 271 15.32 5.09 -11.55
C LEU A 271 14.89 4.28 -12.77
N ARG A 272 15.76 4.21 -13.78
CA ARG A 272 15.57 3.36 -14.95
C ARG A 272 16.27 2.03 -14.73
N LEU A 273 15.61 0.97 -15.17
CA LEU A 273 16.20 -0.35 -15.22
C LEU A 273 17.05 -0.47 -16.48
N GLU A 274 18.34 -0.75 -16.33
CA GLU A 274 19.24 -1.04 -17.44
C GLU A 274 19.60 -2.53 -17.45
N ALA A 275 19.86 -3.07 -18.64
CA ALA A 275 20.22 -4.48 -18.84
C ALA A 275 21.66 -4.74 -18.38
N GLU A 276 21.85 -4.81 -17.06
CA GLU A 276 23.16 -5.08 -16.46
C GLU A 276 23.10 -6.27 -15.49
N THR A 277 24.15 -7.08 -15.49
CA THR A 277 24.29 -8.23 -14.57
C THR A 277 24.26 -7.77 -13.11
N LEU A 278 24.82 -6.59 -12.81
CA LEU A 278 24.75 -5.97 -11.48
C LEU A 278 24.94 -4.46 -11.58
N ALA A 279 23.83 -3.72 -11.69
CA ALA A 279 23.83 -2.27 -11.74
C ALA A 279 24.04 -1.64 -10.37
N ASN A 280 24.75 -0.53 -10.35
CA ASN A 280 24.89 0.32 -9.16
C ASN A 280 23.83 1.41 -9.18
N LEU A 281 22.67 1.16 -8.55
CA LEU A 281 21.53 2.08 -8.55
C LEU A 281 21.81 3.39 -7.80
N HIS A 282 22.62 3.33 -6.73
CA HIS A 282 22.92 4.49 -5.91
C HIS A 282 24.22 4.35 -5.12
N GLN A 283 24.89 5.47 -4.88
CA GLN A 283 26.05 5.59 -3.99
C GLN A 283 25.80 6.67 -2.94
N GLY A 284 26.13 6.34 -1.69
CA GLY A 284 25.95 7.18 -0.52
C GLY A 284 24.58 7.01 0.16
N PRO A 285 24.25 7.94 1.08
CA PRO A 285 23.03 7.85 1.88
C PRO A 285 21.74 7.85 1.05
N ALA A 286 20.80 7.02 1.44
CA ALA A 286 19.41 7.00 0.96
C ALA A 286 18.50 6.62 2.12
N HIS A 287 17.28 7.17 2.15
CA HIS A 287 16.32 6.97 3.23
C HIS A 287 15.17 6.04 2.84
N SER A 288 14.91 5.86 1.54
CA SER A 288 13.91 4.90 1.05
C SER A 288 14.22 4.37 -0.34
N LEU A 289 13.63 3.22 -0.67
CA LEU A 289 13.59 2.64 -2.01
C LEU A 289 12.24 1.94 -2.20
N SER A 290 11.58 2.15 -3.34
CA SER A 290 10.35 1.45 -3.70
C SER A 290 10.53 0.69 -5.01
N LEU A 291 10.07 -0.55 -5.05
CA LEU A 291 9.88 -1.35 -6.26
C LEU A 291 8.39 -1.60 -6.42
N VAL A 292 7.80 -1.20 -7.54
CA VAL A 292 6.37 -1.34 -7.79
C VAL A 292 6.14 -2.13 -9.08
N GLU A 293 5.26 -3.12 -9.00
CA GLU A 293 4.85 -3.91 -10.15
C GLU A 293 4.17 -3.05 -11.22
N GLU A 294 4.38 -3.40 -12.48
CA GLU A 294 3.53 -2.98 -13.58
C GLU A 294 2.33 -3.91 -13.66
N ALA A 295 1.18 -3.47 -13.14
CA ALA A 295 -0.07 -4.22 -13.18
C ALA A 295 -1.25 -3.24 -13.24
N GLN A 296 -2.48 -3.76 -13.21
CA GLN A 296 -3.64 -2.91 -12.93
C GLN A 296 -3.47 -2.21 -11.57
N PRO A 297 -3.92 -0.95 -11.42
CA PRO A 297 -3.59 -0.14 -10.26
C PRO A 297 -3.92 -0.76 -8.89
N ALA A 298 -5.10 -1.37 -8.77
CA ALA A 298 -5.55 -2.04 -7.54
C ALA A 298 -4.92 -3.43 -7.33
N ALA A 299 -4.31 -4.00 -8.39
CA ALA A 299 -3.67 -5.31 -8.35
C ALA A 299 -2.17 -5.22 -8.04
N ALA A 300 -1.51 -4.12 -8.42
CA ALA A 300 -0.06 -3.99 -8.35
C ALA A 300 0.47 -4.08 -6.92
N THR A 301 1.48 -4.93 -6.72
CA THR A 301 2.18 -5.03 -5.45
C THR A 301 3.39 -4.09 -5.44
N GLY A 302 3.60 -3.43 -4.31
CA GLY A 302 4.78 -2.60 -4.07
C GLY A 302 5.56 -3.11 -2.87
N LEU A 303 6.88 -3.14 -3.04
CA LEU A 303 7.86 -3.41 -1.99
C LEU A 303 8.59 -2.12 -1.67
N HIS A 304 8.38 -1.61 -0.46
CA HIS A 304 8.91 -0.33 0.00
C HIS A 304 9.87 -0.53 1.17
N LEU A 305 11.09 -0.05 1.02
CA LEU A 305 12.15 -0.11 2.01
C LEU A 305 12.33 1.27 2.64
N HIS A 306 12.42 1.31 3.95
CA HIS A 306 12.93 2.43 4.71
C HIS A 306 14.26 2.07 5.33
N MET A 307 15.22 2.99 5.26
CA MET A 307 16.60 2.77 5.71
C MET A 307 16.96 3.76 6.82
N PRO A 308 16.57 3.50 8.09
CA PRO A 308 16.96 4.34 9.24
C PRO A 308 18.48 4.55 9.35
N SER A 309 19.26 3.54 8.96
CA SER A 309 20.72 3.57 8.94
C SER A 309 21.32 4.24 7.69
N ALA A 310 20.59 5.17 7.05
CA ALA A 310 20.98 5.84 5.80
C ALA A 310 22.42 6.38 5.78
N GLN A 311 22.91 6.93 6.89
CA GLN A 311 24.28 7.49 6.97
C GLN A 311 25.38 6.43 6.87
N ARG A 312 25.05 5.17 7.15
CA ARG A 312 25.95 4.02 7.00
C ARG A 312 25.82 3.36 5.63
N LEU A 313 24.79 3.71 4.86
CA LEU A 313 24.57 3.16 3.53
C LEU A 313 25.66 3.63 2.58
N ARG A 314 26.35 2.67 1.99
CA ARG A 314 27.37 2.89 0.97
C ARG A 314 26.75 2.88 -0.42
N SER A 315 25.95 1.87 -0.72
CA SER A 315 25.42 1.68 -2.07
C SER A 315 24.19 0.81 -2.09
N ILE A 316 23.38 0.98 -3.13
CA ILE A 316 22.29 0.08 -3.49
C ILE A 316 22.64 -0.51 -4.86
N LYS A 317 22.61 -1.83 -4.97
CA LYS A 317 22.86 -2.55 -6.21
C LYS A 317 21.65 -3.37 -6.60
N LEU A 318 21.45 -3.51 -7.91
CA LEU A 318 20.38 -4.31 -8.48
C LEU A 318 20.93 -5.19 -9.60
N ALA A 319 20.79 -6.50 -9.46
CA ALA A 319 21.02 -7.42 -10.55
C ALA A 319 19.75 -7.54 -11.38
N THR A 320 19.90 -7.60 -12.70
CA THR A 320 18.79 -7.85 -13.61
C THR A 320 18.94 -9.20 -14.30
N ARG A 321 17.81 -9.79 -14.68
CA ARG A 321 17.76 -11.04 -15.44
C ARG A 321 16.83 -10.85 -16.63
N ALA A 322 17.26 -11.37 -17.79
CA ALA A 322 16.38 -11.49 -18.94
C ALA A 322 15.43 -12.67 -18.73
N VAL A 323 14.13 -12.40 -18.75
CA VAL A 323 13.06 -13.40 -18.67
C VAL A 323 12.11 -13.12 -19.82
N GLU A 324 11.94 -14.08 -20.73
CA GLU A 324 11.05 -13.97 -21.90
C GLU A 324 11.30 -12.71 -22.76
N GLY A 325 12.58 -12.31 -22.88
CA GLY A 325 12.98 -11.13 -23.67
C GLY A 325 12.84 -9.78 -22.96
N ALA A 326 12.30 -9.75 -21.74
CA ALA A 326 12.21 -8.54 -20.91
C ALA A 326 13.28 -8.54 -19.80
N VAL A 327 13.88 -7.39 -19.53
CA VAL A 327 14.81 -7.18 -18.42
C VAL A 327 14.00 -7.01 -17.13
N ARG A 328 14.31 -7.79 -16.10
CA ARG A 328 13.60 -7.75 -14.81
C ARG A 328 14.56 -7.62 -13.64
N PRO A 329 14.18 -6.91 -12.56
CA PRO A 329 14.87 -7.00 -11.27
C PRO A 329 14.97 -8.45 -10.83
N HIS A 330 16.16 -8.92 -10.45
CA HIS A 330 16.38 -10.27 -9.95
C HIS A 330 16.81 -10.27 -8.49
N TRP A 331 17.87 -9.52 -8.17
CA TRP A 331 18.40 -9.37 -6.81
C TRP A 331 18.60 -7.90 -6.48
N LEU A 332 18.23 -7.48 -5.28
CA LEU A 332 18.53 -6.16 -4.75
C LEU A 332 19.40 -6.29 -3.50
N LEU A 333 20.51 -5.57 -3.48
CA LEU A 333 21.46 -5.54 -2.37
C LEU A 333 21.61 -4.12 -1.86
N THR A 334 21.29 -3.88 -0.59
CA THR A 334 21.73 -2.67 0.11
C THR A 334 23.05 -2.99 0.83
N ARG A 335 24.03 -2.09 0.76
CA ARG A 335 25.35 -2.30 1.36
C ARG A 335 25.64 -1.20 2.36
N TYR A 336 25.84 -1.59 3.61
CA TYR A 336 26.24 -0.68 4.68
C TYR A 336 27.71 -0.82 4.97
N GLN A 337 28.36 0.26 5.43
CA GLN A 337 29.80 0.27 5.68
C GLN A 337 30.18 0.80 7.06
N ALA A 338 31.26 0.24 7.59
CA ALA A 338 32.04 0.79 8.68
C ALA A 338 33.52 0.79 8.31
N ALA A 339 34.20 1.93 8.52
CA ALA A 339 35.62 2.05 8.18
C ALA A 339 36.48 1.07 9.00
N THR A 340 36.20 0.97 10.30
CA THR A 340 36.86 0.03 11.22
C THR A 340 35.84 -0.49 12.22
N LEU A 341 35.99 -1.74 12.61
CA LEU A 341 35.28 -2.38 13.71
C LEU A 341 36.33 -2.94 14.67
N PRO A 342 36.54 -2.29 15.83
CA PRO A 342 37.52 -2.74 16.81
C PRO A 342 37.18 -4.13 17.38
N ALA A 343 38.19 -4.79 17.94
CA ALA A 343 38.02 -6.08 18.58
C ALA A 343 36.95 -6.07 19.69
N GLY A 344 35.99 -6.98 19.60
CA GLY A 344 34.88 -7.11 20.56
C GLY A 344 33.72 -6.14 20.36
N GLU A 345 33.87 -5.13 19.49
CA GLU A 345 32.85 -4.13 19.21
C GLU A 345 31.79 -4.63 18.21
N SER A 346 30.67 -3.91 18.15
CA SER A 346 29.54 -4.24 17.28
C SER A 346 29.20 -3.12 16.28
N PHE A 347 28.88 -3.52 15.05
CA PHE A 347 28.30 -2.68 14.01
C PHE A 347 26.88 -3.15 13.72
N THR A 348 25.90 -2.27 13.89
CA THR A 348 24.48 -2.59 13.68
C THR A 348 23.85 -1.68 12.62
N VAL A 349 22.99 -2.24 11.78
CA VAL A 349 22.18 -1.50 10.82
C VAL A 349 20.74 -1.99 10.86
N GLU A 350 19.83 -1.10 10.49
CA GLU A 350 18.39 -1.34 10.55
C GLU A 350 17.72 -0.94 9.22
N GLU A 351 16.75 -1.74 8.82
CA GLU A 351 15.83 -1.51 7.70
C GLU A 351 14.40 -1.86 8.12
N GLU A 352 13.43 -1.23 7.48
CA GLU A 352 12.02 -1.59 7.61
C GLU A 352 11.48 -1.86 6.20
N ARG A 353 10.80 -3.00 6.01
CA ARG A 353 10.32 -3.44 4.69
C ARG A 353 8.81 -3.62 4.70
N LEU A 354 8.13 -2.96 3.78
CA LEU A 354 6.68 -3.00 3.63
C LEU A 354 6.31 -3.62 2.28
N LEU A 355 5.57 -4.72 2.33
CA LEU A 355 4.88 -5.26 1.17
C LEU A 355 3.42 -4.81 1.20
N ALA A 356 2.94 -4.17 0.14
CA ALA A 356 1.58 -3.62 0.07
C ALA A 356 0.94 -3.88 -1.30
N ALA A 357 -0.39 -4.02 -1.32
CA ALA A 357 -1.18 -4.16 -2.56
C ALA A 357 -1.73 -2.82 -3.06
N GLY A 358 -2.07 -2.81 -4.35
CA GLY A 358 -2.64 -1.69 -5.10
C GLY A 358 -1.82 -0.40 -5.05
N THR A 359 -0.51 -0.51 -4.92
CA THR A 359 0.40 0.62 -4.63
C THR A 359 0.51 1.61 -5.79
N LEU A 360 0.14 1.22 -7.01
CA LEU A 360 0.08 2.11 -8.18
C LEU A 360 -1.04 3.15 -8.08
N ALA A 361 -2.07 2.92 -7.24
CA ALA A 361 -3.18 3.84 -7.04
C ALA A 361 -2.82 5.02 -6.10
N ALA A 362 -1.59 5.07 -5.57
CA ALA A 362 -1.12 6.10 -4.67
C ALA A 362 0.25 6.67 -5.09
N SER A 363 0.62 7.81 -4.52
CA SER A 363 1.92 8.44 -4.78
C SER A 363 3.02 7.83 -3.91
N GLU A 364 4.24 7.80 -4.43
CA GLU A 364 5.42 7.31 -3.69
C GLU A 364 5.74 8.19 -2.47
N HIS A 365 5.38 9.47 -2.52
CA HIS A 365 5.48 10.35 -1.35
C HIS A 365 4.61 9.87 -0.19
N ALA A 366 3.42 9.34 -0.51
CA ALA A 366 2.52 8.84 0.51
C ALA A 366 3.08 7.58 1.19
N TYR A 367 3.64 6.63 0.43
CA TYR A 367 4.34 5.46 1.00
C TYR A 367 5.63 5.82 1.74
N ALA A 368 6.41 6.79 1.25
CA ALA A 368 7.60 7.27 1.95
C ALA A 368 7.25 7.91 3.30
N ALA A 369 6.18 8.71 3.36
CA ALA A 369 5.68 9.30 4.61
C ALA A 369 5.13 8.24 5.58
N LEU A 370 4.40 7.24 5.05
CA LEU A 370 3.85 6.12 5.80
C LEU A 370 4.95 5.30 6.47
N LEU A 371 6.01 4.98 5.72
CA LEU A 371 7.18 4.25 6.20
C LEU A 371 7.91 4.95 7.34
N ALA A 372 7.95 6.30 7.33
CA ALA A 372 8.58 7.09 8.37
C ALA A 372 7.74 7.21 9.66
N GLN A 373 6.44 6.89 9.61
CA GLN A 373 5.50 7.09 10.72
C GLN A 373 4.56 5.88 10.90
N PRO A 374 5.08 4.74 11.41
CA PRO A 374 4.34 3.48 11.47
C PRO A 374 3.10 3.49 12.35
N ALA A 375 3.00 4.39 13.33
CA ALA A 375 1.79 4.52 14.16
C ALA A 375 0.52 4.76 13.32
N ARG A 376 0.68 5.29 12.10
CA ARG A 376 -0.38 5.50 11.11
C ARG A 376 -0.95 4.21 10.55
N LEU A 377 -0.19 3.12 10.59
CA LEU A 377 -0.57 1.79 10.10
C LEU A 377 -1.30 0.92 11.13
N ALA A 378 -1.41 1.36 12.39
CA ALA A 378 -2.01 0.57 13.45
C ALA A 378 -3.44 0.12 13.10
N GLY A 379 -3.63 -1.18 12.88
CA GLY A 379 -4.89 -1.80 12.48
C GLY A 379 -5.33 -1.61 11.02
N ARG A 380 -4.54 -0.92 10.19
CA ARG A 380 -4.86 -0.63 8.78
C ARG A 380 -4.00 -1.47 7.84
N ASP A 381 -4.62 -2.02 6.80
CA ASP A 381 -3.86 -2.63 5.71
C ASP A 381 -3.11 -1.52 4.96
N PRO A 382 -1.78 -1.64 4.75
CA PRO A 382 -1.00 -0.65 4.01
C PRO A 382 -1.42 -0.52 2.54
N GLY A 383 -2.17 -1.48 2.01
CA GLY A 383 -2.65 -1.47 0.64
C GLY A 383 -3.70 -0.40 0.35
N THR A 384 -3.68 0.06 -0.90
CA THR A 384 -4.66 0.98 -1.48
C THR A 384 -5.50 0.26 -2.53
N GLY A 385 -6.77 0.64 -2.70
CA GLY A 385 -7.69 -0.04 -3.63
C GLY A 385 -8.61 0.93 -4.37
N GLU A 386 -9.58 0.40 -5.11
CA GLU A 386 -10.54 1.21 -5.87
C GLU A 386 -11.53 1.99 -4.99
N ALA A 387 -11.51 1.74 -3.67
CA ALA A 387 -12.37 2.36 -2.68
C ALA A 387 -12.27 3.90 -2.63
N GLN A 388 -11.18 4.50 -3.14
CA GLN A 388 -10.96 5.95 -3.05
C GLN A 388 -12.05 6.77 -3.75
N GLY A 389 -12.47 6.39 -4.95
CA GLY A 389 -13.57 7.07 -5.65
C GLY A 389 -14.89 6.95 -4.88
N LEU A 390 -15.19 5.76 -4.36
CA LEU A 390 -16.42 5.49 -3.60
C LEU A 390 -16.45 6.30 -2.30
N ALA A 391 -15.34 6.36 -1.56
CA ALA A 391 -15.25 7.12 -0.32
C ALA A 391 -15.37 8.63 -0.56
N LEU A 392 -14.75 9.15 -1.62
CA LEU A 392 -14.94 10.55 -2.05
C LEU A 392 -16.41 10.83 -2.37
N ASN A 393 -17.08 9.95 -3.11
CA ASN A 393 -18.50 10.08 -3.44
C ASN A 393 -19.40 10.05 -2.20
N ALA A 394 -19.15 9.13 -1.27
CA ALA A 394 -19.90 9.03 -0.02
C ALA A 394 -19.80 10.31 0.84
N VAL A 395 -18.59 10.85 1.00
CA VAL A 395 -18.35 12.11 1.73
C VAL A 395 -18.97 13.30 1.00
N ALA A 396 -18.85 13.36 -0.33
CA ALA A 396 -19.45 14.42 -1.13
C ALA A 396 -20.99 14.43 -1.07
N ALA A 397 -21.62 13.25 -1.05
CA ALA A 397 -23.06 13.12 -0.90
C ALA A 397 -23.52 13.68 0.47
N GLN A 398 -22.82 13.32 1.54
CA GLN A 398 -23.12 13.83 2.88
C GLN A 398 -22.93 15.36 2.98
N LEU A 399 -21.85 15.89 2.40
CA LEU A 399 -21.62 17.34 2.30
C LEU A 399 -22.73 18.04 1.51
N LEU A 400 -23.15 17.47 0.38
CA LEU A 400 -24.22 18.02 -0.46
C LEU A 400 -25.53 18.14 0.32
N PHE A 401 -26.02 17.04 0.90
CA PHE A 401 -27.30 17.04 1.60
C PHE A 401 -27.30 17.93 2.85
N ALA A 402 -26.20 17.96 3.60
CA ALA A 402 -26.10 18.80 4.77
C ALA A 402 -26.05 20.28 4.43
N THR A 403 -25.34 20.66 3.36
CA THR A 403 -25.17 22.06 2.97
C THR A 403 -26.39 22.59 2.21
N SER A 404 -27.14 21.73 1.52
CA SER A 404 -28.35 22.12 0.79
C SER A 404 -29.59 22.27 1.67
N GLY A 405 -29.51 22.00 2.97
CA GLY A 405 -30.67 22.03 3.87
C GLY A 405 -31.53 20.76 3.85
N ALA A 406 -31.15 19.72 3.10
CA ALA A 406 -32.00 18.56 2.86
C ALA A 406 -32.25 17.72 4.11
N TYR A 407 -31.34 17.75 5.09
CA TYR A 407 -31.56 17.10 6.39
C TYR A 407 -32.60 17.83 7.24
N GLN A 408 -32.61 19.16 7.22
CA GLN A 408 -33.61 19.95 7.90
C GLN A 408 -35.01 19.72 7.29
N GLU A 409 -35.11 19.68 5.95
CA GLU A 409 -36.37 19.37 5.25
C GLU A 409 -36.91 17.97 5.58
N ALA A 410 -36.01 17.00 5.81
CA ALA A 410 -36.36 15.64 6.18
C ALA A 410 -36.56 15.44 7.70
N GLU A 411 -36.63 16.52 8.49
CA GLU A 411 -36.74 16.50 9.95
C GLU A 411 -35.62 15.68 10.64
N ALA A 412 -34.45 15.61 10.02
CA ALA A 412 -33.29 14.91 10.53
C ALA A 412 -32.32 15.85 11.26
N PRO A 413 -31.55 15.37 12.24
CA PRO A 413 -30.54 16.17 12.91
C PRO A 413 -29.50 16.71 11.91
N PRO A 414 -29.23 18.04 11.90
CA PRO A 414 -28.18 18.61 11.06
C PRO A 414 -26.81 18.13 11.51
N LEU A 415 -25.84 18.13 10.60
CA LEU A 415 -24.44 17.88 10.96
C LEU A 415 -23.87 19.09 11.70
N ALA A 416 -23.13 18.84 12.78
CA ALA A 416 -22.42 19.88 13.49
C ALA A 416 -21.41 20.60 12.55
N PRO A 417 -21.22 21.93 12.68
CA PRO A 417 -20.29 22.69 11.84
C PRO A 417 -18.87 22.12 11.82
N GLU A 418 -18.38 21.64 12.96
CA GLU A 418 -17.05 21.03 13.10
C GLU A 418 -16.94 19.73 12.30
N ARG A 419 -18.03 18.95 12.23
CA ARG A 419 -18.09 17.73 11.43
C ARG A 419 -18.08 18.05 9.94
N LEU A 420 -18.81 19.08 9.51
CA LEU A 420 -18.77 19.56 8.12
C LEU A 420 -17.37 20.03 7.72
N ALA A 421 -16.71 20.81 8.57
CA ALA A 421 -15.34 21.25 8.33
C ALA A 421 -14.36 20.08 8.22
N ARG A 422 -14.49 19.06 9.09
CA ARG A 422 -13.68 17.82 9.01
C ARG A 422 -13.91 17.04 7.72
N LEU A 423 -15.17 16.87 7.30
CA LEU A 423 -15.53 16.18 6.06
C LEU A 423 -14.95 16.90 4.84
N ARG A 424 -15.06 18.24 4.82
CA ARG A 424 -14.50 19.06 3.75
C ARG A 424 -12.97 18.95 3.70
N ALA A 425 -12.28 19.18 4.82
CA ALA A 425 -10.83 19.09 4.87
C ALA A 425 -10.30 17.68 4.48
N TRP A 426 -11.05 16.63 4.84
CA TRP A 426 -10.76 15.27 4.40
C TRP A 426 -10.95 15.12 2.88
N TYR A 427 -12.10 15.57 2.34
CA TYR A 427 -12.40 15.49 0.92
C TYR A 427 -11.34 16.22 0.07
N ASP A 428 -11.01 17.46 0.43
CA ASP A 428 -10.07 18.31 -0.29
C ASP A 428 -8.68 17.66 -0.35
N ARG A 429 -8.21 17.09 0.77
CA ARG A 429 -6.94 16.36 0.81
C ARG A 429 -6.95 15.14 -0.11
N HIS A 430 -8.00 14.33 -0.05
CA HIS A 430 -8.05 13.04 -0.75
C HIS A 430 -8.35 13.18 -2.24
N VAL A 431 -9.11 14.19 -2.67
CA VAL A 431 -9.32 14.46 -4.10
C VAL A 431 -8.04 14.99 -4.74
N LEU A 432 -7.28 15.85 -4.05
CA LEU A 432 -5.97 16.29 -4.53
C LEU A 432 -4.98 15.13 -4.63
N ALA A 433 -4.95 14.26 -3.61
CA ALA A 433 -4.09 13.06 -3.62
C ALA A 433 -4.43 12.10 -4.77
N PHE A 434 -5.73 11.91 -5.07
CA PHE A 434 -6.21 11.08 -6.18
C PHE A 434 -5.70 11.59 -7.53
N PHE A 435 -5.83 12.88 -7.80
CA PHE A 435 -5.35 13.48 -9.05
C PHE A 435 -3.82 13.53 -9.12
N ALA A 436 -3.12 13.75 -8.00
CA ALA A 436 -1.66 13.68 -7.96
C ALA A 436 -1.12 12.28 -8.28
N ALA A 437 -1.82 11.22 -7.84
CA ALA A 437 -1.48 9.84 -8.21
C ALA A 437 -1.64 9.57 -9.71
N MET A 438 -2.71 10.08 -10.33
CA MET A 438 -2.92 9.97 -11.78
C MET A 438 -1.89 10.74 -12.61
N ALA A 439 -1.40 11.87 -12.12
CA ALA A 439 -0.38 12.67 -12.80
C ALA A 439 1.03 12.02 -12.81
N ASP A 440 1.19 10.87 -12.12
CA ASP A 440 2.47 10.17 -11.93
C ASP A 440 3.59 11.10 -11.41
N ALA A 441 3.18 12.13 -10.66
CA ALA A 441 4.08 13.19 -10.27
C ALA A 441 4.93 12.75 -9.08
N VAL A 442 6.23 12.62 -9.32
CA VAL A 442 7.25 12.54 -8.27
C VAL A 442 7.61 13.96 -7.78
N SER A 443 6.82 14.98 -8.10
CA SER A 443 7.00 16.38 -7.67
C SER A 443 5.72 16.92 -7.03
N ALA A 444 5.89 17.90 -6.12
CA ALA A 444 4.78 18.61 -5.47
C ALA A 444 3.91 19.42 -6.46
N ASP A 445 4.45 19.79 -7.63
CA ASP A 445 3.74 20.54 -8.69
C ASP A 445 2.86 19.64 -9.59
N ALA A 446 2.37 18.53 -9.04
CA ALA A 446 1.74 17.41 -9.73
C ALA A 446 0.57 17.75 -10.67
N LEU A 447 -0.21 18.77 -10.32
CA LEU A 447 -1.46 19.08 -11.02
C LEU A 447 -1.27 19.71 -12.41
N ALA A 448 -0.05 20.10 -12.76
CA ALA A 448 0.28 20.64 -14.08
C ALA A 448 0.73 19.56 -15.09
N ALA A 449 1.01 18.33 -14.64
CA ALA A 449 1.45 17.24 -15.51
C ALA A 449 0.27 16.53 -16.19
N PRO A 450 0.45 15.97 -17.40
CA PRO A 450 -0.59 15.19 -18.07
C PRO A 450 -1.02 13.99 -17.20
N LEU A 451 -2.34 13.83 -17.01
CA LEU A 451 -2.86 12.66 -16.32
C LEU A 451 -2.55 11.38 -17.11
N ARG A 452 -2.27 10.30 -16.38
CA ARG A 452 -2.17 8.94 -16.90
C ARG A 452 -3.41 8.16 -16.43
N PRO A 453 -4.49 8.10 -17.22
CA PRO A 453 -5.77 7.55 -16.77
C PRO A 453 -5.70 6.08 -16.35
N GLY A 454 -4.73 5.31 -16.88
CA GLY A 454 -4.48 3.92 -16.50
C GLY A 454 -3.89 3.71 -15.09
N ARG A 455 -3.63 4.79 -14.32
CA ARG A 455 -3.17 4.75 -12.92
C ARG A 455 -4.31 4.56 -11.91
N VAL A 456 -5.56 4.62 -12.34
CA VAL A 456 -6.74 4.35 -11.50
C VAL A 456 -7.74 3.48 -12.26
N GLY A 457 -8.47 2.63 -11.54
CA GLY A 457 -9.59 1.87 -12.12
C GLY A 457 -10.68 2.82 -12.65
N LEU A 458 -11.40 2.39 -13.69
CA LEU A 458 -12.50 3.16 -14.32
C LEU A 458 -13.60 3.44 -13.30
N ARG A 459 -13.93 2.45 -12.47
CA ARG A 459 -14.91 2.59 -11.39
C ARG A 459 -14.51 3.69 -10.41
N GLY A 460 -13.26 3.63 -9.91
CA GLY A 460 -12.71 4.63 -9.00
C GLY A 460 -12.73 6.05 -9.59
N LEU A 461 -12.31 6.20 -10.86
CA LEU A 461 -12.38 7.48 -11.57
C LEU A 461 -13.82 7.99 -11.69
N SER A 462 -14.75 7.13 -12.10
CA SER A 462 -16.16 7.52 -12.30
C SER A 462 -16.79 8.05 -11.01
N PHE A 463 -16.56 7.37 -9.88
CA PHE A 463 -17.06 7.83 -8.58
C PHE A 463 -16.37 9.10 -8.06
N ALA A 464 -15.06 9.29 -8.33
CA ALA A 464 -14.38 10.54 -8.00
C ALA A 464 -14.92 11.74 -8.81
N LEU A 465 -15.32 11.52 -10.06
CA LEU A 465 -15.95 12.57 -10.87
C LEU A 465 -17.40 12.84 -10.45
N LEU A 466 -18.15 11.80 -10.04
CA LEU A 466 -19.47 11.96 -9.42
C LEU A 466 -19.37 12.80 -8.15
N SER A 467 -18.34 12.57 -7.32
CA SER A 467 -18.12 13.34 -6.11
C SER A 467 -17.83 14.80 -6.42
N LEU A 468 -16.98 15.09 -7.42
CA LEU A 468 -16.69 16.44 -7.90
C LEU A 468 -17.95 17.16 -8.43
N GLU A 469 -18.80 16.44 -9.18
CA GLU A 469 -20.09 16.96 -9.63
C GLU A 469 -21.01 17.37 -8.47
N MET A 470 -20.93 16.68 -7.33
CA MET A 470 -21.67 17.07 -6.12
C MET A 470 -21.03 18.27 -5.42
N VAL A 471 -19.71 18.27 -5.19
CA VAL A 471 -19.06 19.36 -4.43
C VAL A 471 -18.98 20.68 -5.19
N THR A 472 -19.02 20.67 -6.52
CA THR A 472 -19.16 21.90 -7.34
C THR A 472 -20.48 22.64 -7.12
N ARG A 473 -21.49 21.99 -6.51
CA ARG A 473 -22.76 22.60 -6.13
C ARG A 473 -22.70 23.31 -4.77
N LEU A 474 -21.62 23.12 -4.02
CA LEU A 474 -21.45 23.67 -2.69
C LEU A 474 -20.94 25.12 -2.78
N PRO A 475 -21.21 25.95 -1.75
CA PRO A 475 -20.62 27.28 -1.67
C PRO A 475 -19.08 27.23 -1.76
N ALA A 476 -18.51 28.21 -2.45
CA ALA A 476 -17.06 28.37 -2.52
C ALA A 476 -16.49 28.66 -1.13
N VAL A 477 -15.37 28.04 -0.80
CA VAL A 477 -14.64 28.24 0.45
C VAL A 477 -13.23 28.69 0.10
N SER A 478 -12.71 29.70 0.78
CA SER A 478 -11.35 30.19 0.56
C SER A 478 -10.33 29.07 0.79
N GLY A 479 -9.37 28.92 -0.13
CA GLY A 479 -8.34 27.89 -0.07
C GLY A 479 -8.78 26.49 -0.52
N ALA A 480 -10.04 26.30 -0.92
CA ALA A 480 -10.50 25.04 -1.50
C ALA A 480 -9.86 24.80 -2.90
N PRO A 481 -9.67 23.54 -3.30
CA PRO A 481 -9.30 23.19 -4.68
C PRO A 481 -10.27 23.76 -5.71
N ASP A 482 -9.77 24.01 -6.93
CA ASP A 482 -10.62 24.30 -8.08
C ASP A 482 -11.29 23.01 -8.57
N TYR A 483 -12.45 22.69 -7.98
CA TYR A 483 -13.21 21.48 -8.31
C TYR A 483 -13.69 21.45 -9.76
N HIS A 484 -13.94 22.61 -10.37
CA HIS A 484 -14.36 22.67 -11.77
C HIS A 484 -13.21 22.30 -12.70
N ALA A 485 -12.00 22.80 -12.41
CA ALA A 485 -10.81 22.40 -13.15
C ALA A 485 -10.54 20.89 -13.00
N LEU A 486 -10.59 20.36 -11.78
CA LEU A 486 -10.40 18.93 -11.52
C LEU A 486 -11.45 18.06 -12.25
N LEU A 487 -12.72 18.45 -12.22
CA LEU A 487 -13.80 17.75 -12.93
C LEU A 487 -13.55 17.74 -14.43
N ARG A 488 -13.18 18.89 -15.02
CA ARG A 488 -12.89 18.99 -16.45
C ARG A 488 -11.71 18.10 -16.86
N THR A 489 -10.59 18.21 -16.16
CA THR A 489 -9.38 17.42 -16.44
C THR A 489 -9.65 15.91 -16.26
N GLY A 490 -10.38 15.53 -15.22
CA GLY A 490 -10.74 14.13 -15.00
C GLY A 490 -11.73 13.58 -16.01
N LEU A 491 -12.66 14.42 -16.52
CA LEU A 491 -13.58 14.04 -17.59
C LEU A 491 -12.86 13.85 -18.93
N GLU A 492 -11.87 14.71 -19.25
CA GLU A 492 -10.97 14.51 -20.38
C GLU A 492 -10.24 13.16 -20.27
N ALA A 493 -9.74 12.82 -19.08
CA ALA A 493 -9.11 11.53 -18.81
C ALA A 493 -10.07 10.32 -18.92
N LEU A 494 -11.32 10.47 -18.50
CA LEU A 494 -12.35 9.43 -18.63
C LEU A 494 -12.71 9.19 -20.11
N LEU A 495 -12.98 10.25 -20.86
CA LEU A 495 -13.39 10.16 -22.27
C LEU A 495 -12.26 9.61 -23.15
N ALA A 496 -11.00 9.88 -22.80
CA ALA A 496 -9.84 9.29 -23.48
C ALA A 496 -9.75 7.75 -23.33
N ARG A 497 -10.54 7.14 -22.43
CA ARG A 497 -10.63 5.68 -22.24
C ARG A 497 -11.81 5.04 -22.95
N GLN A 498 -12.68 5.83 -23.59
CA GLN A 498 -13.75 5.28 -24.41
C GLN A 498 -13.17 4.90 -25.77
N ASP A 499 -13.37 3.66 -26.19
CA ASP A 499 -13.01 3.27 -27.55
C ASP A 499 -13.93 3.99 -28.54
N THR A 500 -13.33 4.68 -29.50
CA THR A 500 -14.03 5.39 -30.58
C THR A 500 -13.73 4.81 -31.95
N THR A 501 -12.98 3.71 -32.01
CA THR A 501 -12.74 2.92 -33.24
C THR A 501 -13.79 1.82 -33.37
N ASP A 502 -13.75 0.99 -34.42
CA ASP A 502 -14.84 0.07 -34.84
C ASP A 502 -15.37 -0.93 -33.78
N SER A 503 -14.83 -0.92 -32.55
CA SER A 503 -15.38 -1.49 -31.31
C SER A 503 -16.29 -0.51 -30.54
N GLU A 504 -17.58 -0.56 -30.86
CA GLU A 504 -18.80 -0.41 -30.04
C GLU A 504 -18.95 0.65 -28.91
N GLY A 505 -18.00 1.55 -28.61
CA GLY A 505 -18.20 2.61 -27.61
C GLY A 505 -17.90 2.20 -26.15
N THR A 506 -17.29 1.03 -25.96
CA THR A 506 -16.92 0.46 -24.67
C THR A 506 -15.82 1.27 -23.98
N PHE A 507 -15.94 1.47 -22.66
CA PHE A 507 -14.83 1.99 -21.85
C PHE A 507 -13.77 0.93 -21.60
N THR A 508 -12.52 1.35 -21.57
CA THR A 508 -11.35 0.48 -21.38
C THR A 508 -10.66 0.66 -20.03
N GLU A 509 -9.96 -0.38 -19.60
CA GLU A 509 -8.99 -0.37 -18.50
C GLU A 509 -7.61 -0.85 -18.96
N ALA A 510 -6.63 -0.75 -18.06
CA ALA A 510 -5.30 -1.29 -18.33
C ALA A 510 -5.41 -2.79 -18.60
N GLY A 511 -5.15 -3.20 -19.84
CA GLY A 511 -5.18 -4.60 -20.27
C GLY A 511 -6.43 -5.05 -21.04
N GLY A 512 -7.43 -4.19 -21.27
CA GLY A 512 -8.59 -4.55 -22.10
C GLY A 512 -9.87 -3.75 -21.81
N GLU A 513 -11.02 -4.36 -22.13
CA GLU A 513 -12.34 -3.82 -21.81
C GLU A 513 -12.55 -3.71 -20.30
N ALA A 514 -13.33 -2.69 -19.90
CA ALA A 514 -13.65 -2.51 -18.49
C ALA A 514 -14.67 -3.53 -17.99
N ALA A 515 -14.56 -3.86 -16.70
CA ALA A 515 -15.60 -4.59 -16.00
C ALA A 515 -16.94 -3.85 -16.09
N LEU A 516 -18.03 -4.61 -16.14
CA LEU A 516 -19.39 -4.09 -16.32
C LEU A 516 -19.77 -3.01 -15.29
N ASP A 517 -19.33 -3.17 -14.04
CA ASP A 517 -19.60 -2.22 -12.97
C ASP A 517 -18.84 -0.89 -13.15
N GLY A 518 -17.60 -0.93 -13.62
CA GLY A 518 -16.83 0.24 -14.03
C GLY A 518 -17.47 0.96 -15.22
N HIS A 519 -17.88 0.20 -16.23
CA HIS A 519 -18.59 0.73 -17.40
C HIS A 519 -19.92 1.40 -16.99
N ALA A 520 -20.73 0.73 -16.18
CA ALA A 520 -21.99 1.28 -15.67
C ALA A 520 -21.79 2.55 -14.82
N ALA A 521 -20.72 2.61 -14.02
CA ALA A 521 -20.38 3.80 -13.25
C ALA A 521 -20.04 5.00 -14.16
N ALA A 522 -19.31 4.77 -15.25
CA ALA A 522 -19.00 5.80 -16.24
C ALA A 522 -20.28 6.31 -16.94
N MET A 523 -21.19 5.41 -17.32
CA MET A 523 -22.48 5.80 -17.91
C MET A 523 -23.34 6.61 -16.94
N LEU A 524 -23.42 6.18 -15.67
CA LEU A 524 -24.16 6.92 -14.63
C LEU A 524 -23.63 8.35 -14.46
N LEU A 525 -22.30 8.50 -14.43
CA LEU A 525 -21.63 9.80 -14.39
C LEU A 525 -22.00 10.66 -15.60
N LEU A 526 -21.83 10.13 -16.81
CA LEU A 526 -22.11 10.87 -18.04
C LEU A 526 -23.59 11.28 -18.13
N ALA A 527 -24.52 10.40 -17.74
CA ALA A 527 -25.94 10.72 -17.68
C ALA A 527 -26.22 11.89 -16.71
N ARG A 528 -25.61 11.87 -15.52
CA ARG A 528 -25.77 12.97 -14.54
C ARG A 528 -25.17 14.29 -15.02
N LEU A 529 -24.01 14.24 -15.67
CA LEU A 529 -23.36 15.43 -16.21
C LEU A 529 -24.12 16.00 -17.41
N ALA A 530 -24.54 15.16 -18.36
CA ALA A 530 -25.27 15.59 -19.56
C ALA A 530 -26.61 16.27 -19.25
N LEU A 531 -27.29 15.88 -18.17
CA LEU A 531 -28.50 16.55 -17.70
C LEU A 531 -28.26 17.98 -17.19
N ARG A 532 -27.02 18.32 -16.82
CA ARG A 532 -26.67 19.58 -16.15
C ARG A 532 -25.79 20.48 -16.99
N GLN A 533 -24.96 19.87 -17.83
CA GLN A 533 -24.07 20.51 -18.78
C GLN A 533 -24.44 19.94 -20.15
N PRO A 534 -25.24 20.66 -20.95
CA PRO A 534 -25.68 20.19 -22.27
C PRO A 534 -24.54 20.30 -23.29
N GLU A 535 -23.44 19.60 -23.01
CA GLU A 535 -22.32 19.45 -23.92
C GLU A 535 -22.58 18.26 -24.85
N GLU A 536 -22.66 18.51 -26.15
CA GLU A 536 -22.97 17.50 -27.16
C GLU A 536 -22.03 16.29 -27.08
N ARG A 537 -20.75 16.53 -26.76
CA ARG A 537 -19.75 15.47 -26.58
C ARG A 537 -20.11 14.48 -25.47
N LEU A 538 -20.73 14.92 -24.37
CA LEU A 538 -21.08 14.05 -23.25
C LEU A 538 -22.30 13.19 -23.59
N ALA A 539 -23.29 13.78 -24.27
CA ALA A 539 -24.44 13.05 -24.79
C ALA A 539 -24.04 12.06 -25.89
N ALA A 540 -23.05 12.37 -26.72
CA ALA A 540 -22.50 11.44 -27.70
C ALA A 540 -21.77 10.27 -27.01
N ALA A 541 -20.86 10.55 -26.07
CA ALA A 541 -20.15 9.54 -25.30
C ALA A 541 -21.11 8.61 -24.53
N LEU A 542 -22.16 9.15 -23.92
CA LEU A 542 -23.19 8.37 -23.23
C LEU A 542 -23.95 7.45 -24.18
N ARG A 543 -24.34 7.94 -25.37
CA ARG A 543 -25.06 7.14 -26.36
C ARG A 543 -24.20 5.99 -26.88
N LEU A 544 -22.92 6.24 -27.11
CA LEU A 544 -21.96 5.20 -27.48
C LEU A 544 -21.81 4.16 -26.37
N GLY A 545 -21.60 4.61 -25.13
CA GLY A 545 -21.48 3.70 -23.98
C GLY A 545 -22.73 2.84 -23.74
N LEU A 546 -23.93 3.39 -23.91
CA LEU A 546 -25.18 2.63 -23.76
C LEU A 546 -25.44 1.62 -24.90
N ALA A 547 -24.76 1.77 -26.04
CA ALA A 547 -24.91 0.89 -27.19
C ALA A 547 -23.93 -0.30 -27.17
N ALA A 548 -22.81 -0.14 -26.45
CA ALA A 548 -21.90 -1.21 -26.04
C ALA A 548 -22.57 -2.13 -25.01
#